data_AF-A0AAX1KIK0-F1
#
_entry.id   AF-A0AAX1KIK0-F1
#
_cell.length_a   1.000
_cell.length_b   1.000
_cell.length_c   1.000
_cell.angle_alpha   90.00
_cell.angle_beta   90.00
_cell.angle_gamma   90.00
#
_symmetry.space_group_name_H-M   'P 1'
#
loop_
_entity.id
_entity.type
_entity.pdbx_description
1 polymer ?
#
loop_
_entity_poly.entity_id
_entity_poly.type
_entity_poly.pdbx_seq_one_letter_code
_entity_poly.pdbx_strand_id
1 'polypeptide(L)'
;MEDEGWHTAARRYEDFLHRHEGQHILFLELGVGGNTPVIIKYPFWRMTYQNAKATYACINLLEAYCPKEIQKHSICIDGDIGNILHQLLPYGK
;
A
#
# COMPACT_ATOMS: atom_id res chain seq x y z
N MET A 1 0.98 -13.75 18.46
CA MET A 1 0.73 -13.21 19.81
C MET A 1 1.32 -11.81 19.82
N GLU A 2 0.62 -10.83 20.37
CA GLU A 2 1.13 -9.46 20.51
C GLU A 2 2.18 -9.45 21.63
N ASP A 3 3.46 -9.46 21.25
CA ASP A 3 4.59 -9.36 22.18
C ASP A 3 5.21 -7.95 22.13
N GLU A 4 6.25 -7.70 22.93
CA GLU A 4 6.94 -6.40 22.93
C GLU A 4 7.52 -6.05 21.55
N GLY A 5 7.94 -7.06 20.77
CA GLY A 5 8.41 -6.90 19.40
C GLY A 5 7.31 -6.39 18.48
N TRP A 6 6.11 -6.96 18.60
CA TRP A 6 4.91 -6.53 17.90
C TRP A 6 4.55 -5.08 18.24
N HIS A 7 4.48 -4.72 19.52
CA HIS A 7 4.19 -3.34 19.93
C HIS A 7 5.26 -2.35 19.44
N THR A 8 6.52 -2.77 19.41
CA THR A 8 7.62 -1.94 18.89
C THR A 8 7.53 -1.77 17.38
N ALA A 9 7.09 -2.79 16.63
CA ALA A 9 6.81 -2.67 15.20
C ALA A 9 5.60 -1.77 14.92
N ALA A 10 4.51 -1.93 15.68
CA ALA A 10 3.31 -1.10 15.57
C ALA A 10 3.63 0.38 15.81
N ARG A 11 4.38 0.72 16.86
CA ARG A 11 4.81 2.11 17.12
C ARG A 11 5.64 2.69 15.97
N ARG A 12 6.58 1.92 15.42
CA ARG A 12 7.40 2.39 14.28
C ARG A 12 6.54 2.70 13.05
N TYR A 13 5.51 1.90 12.80
CA TYR A 13 4.54 2.14 11.74
C TYR A 13 3.72 3.42 12.00
N GLU A 14 3.17 3.57 13.19
CA GLU A 14 2.41 4.77 13.60
C GLU A 14 3.27 6.03 13.51
N ASP A 15 4.50 6.00 14.02
CA ASP A 15 5.45 7.10 13.96
C ASP A 15 5.81 7.48 12.53
N PHE A 16 5.90 6.50 11.62
CA PHE A 16 6.15 6.76 10.21
C PHE A 16 4.97 7.51 9.58
N LEU A 17 3.74 7.05 9.82
CA LEU A 17 2.54 7.70 9.29
C LEU A 17 2.39 9.13 9.82
N HIS A 18 2.57 9.33 11.12
CA HIS A 18 2.42 10.64 11.74
C HIS A 18 3.44 11.64 11.18
N ARG A 19 4.71 11.23 11.02
CA ARG A 19 5.76 12.11 10.47
C ARG A 19 5.52 12.51 9.02
N HIS A 20 4.79 11.71 8.24
CA HIS A 20 4.54 11.94 6.82
C HIS A 20 3.09 12.34 6.52
N GLU A 21 2.32 12.72 7.54
CA GLU A 21 0.95 13.18 7.38
C GLU A 21 0.90 14.40 6.45
N GLY A 22 0.00 14.38 5.45
CA GLY A 22 -0.17 15.45 4.47
C GLY A 22 1.01 15.65 3.49
N GLN A 23 2.02 14.78 3.51
CA GLN A 23 3.13 14.78 2.56
C GLN A 23 2.85 13.91 1.33
N HIS A 24 3.75 13.93 0.35
CA HIS A 24 3.74 12.98 -0.75
C HIS A 24 4.15 11.60 -0.23
N ILE A 25 3.23 10.64 -0.28
CA ILE A 25 3.41 9.28 0.22
C ILE A 25 2.86 8.28 -0.78
N LEU A 26 3.60 7.18 -0.98
CA LEU A 26 3.16 6.04 -1.77
C LEU A 26 2.70 4.91 -0.84
N PHE A 27 1.43 4.54 -0.94
CA PHE A 27 0.88 3.35 -0.32
C PHE A 27 0.97 2.19 -1.33
N LEU A 28 2.03 1.38 -1.23
CA LEU A 28 2.29 0.26 -2.12
C LEU A 28 1.74 -1.05 -1.54
N GLU A 29 0.71 -1.59 -2.19
CA GLU A 29 0.08 -2.87 -1.88
C GLU A 29 0.55 -3.96 -2.85
N LEU A 30 1.08 -5.07 -2.32
CA LEU A 30 1.59 -6.19 -3.11
C LEU A 30 0.86 -7.48 -2.72
N GLY A 31 0.02 -8.01 -3.62
CA GLY A 31 -0.62 -9.32 -3.45
C GLY A 31 -1.61 -9.42 -2.27
N VAL A 32 -2.14 -8.30 -1.78
CA VAL A 32 -3.12 -8.30 -0.70
C VAL A 32 -4.50 -8.63 -1.27
N GLY A 33 -4.99 -9.82 -0.95
CA GLY A 33 -6.31 -10.28 -1.36
C GLY A 33 -7.42 -10.03 -0.33
N GLY A 34 -8.61 -10.54 -0.64
CA GLY A 34 -9.85 -10.32 0.14
C GLY A 34 -9.97 -11.02 1.50
N ASN A 35 -8.98 -11.81 1.96
CA ASN A 35 -9.10 -12.58 3.22
C ASN A 35 -9.04 -11.69 4.47
N THR A 36 -8.16 -10.69 4.47
CA THR A 36 -7.96 -9.79 5.62
C THR A 36 -7.75 -8.34 5.15
N PRO A 37 -8.71 -7.77 4.39
CA PRO A 37 -8.55 -6.47 3.76
C PRO A 37 -8.42 -5.32 4.78
N VAL A 38 -8.88 -5.55 6.01
CA VAL A 38 -8.83 -4.60 7.13
C VAL A 38 -7.41 -4.29 7.63
N ILE A 39 -6.41 -5.13 7.31
CA ILE A 39 -5.04 -4.94 7.78
C ILE A 39 -4.27 -3.94 6.91
N ILE A 40 -4.45 -3.99 5.58
CA ILE A 40 -3.67 -3.20 4.62
C ILE A 40 -4.56 -2.46 3.62
N LYS A 41 -5.37 -3.20 2.85
CA LYS A 41 -6.14 -2.68 1.71
C LYS A 41 -7.05 -1.51 2.10
N TYR A 42 -7.93 -1.70 3.08
CA TYR A 42 -8.86 -0.65 3.51
C TYR A 42 -8.17 0.53 4.22
N PRO A 43 -7.20 0.32 5.12
CA PRO A 43 -6.40 1.41 5.65
C PRO A 43 -5.72 2.25 4.56
N PHE A 44 -5.10 1.61 3.57
CA PHE A 44 -4.43 2.32 2.48
C PHE A 44 -5.41 3.15 1.67
N TRP A 45 -6.57 2.60 1.31
CA TRP A 45 -7.61 3.37 0.63
C TRP A 45 -8.07 4.58 1.43
N ARG A 46 -8.32 4.41 2.73
CA ARG A 46 -8.74 5.51 3.61
C ARG A 46 -7.67 6.60 3.69
N MET A 47 -6.42 6.22 3.86
CA MET A 47 -5.31 7.18 3.95
C MET A 47 -5.06 7.91 2.63
N THR A 48 -5.19 7.22 1.49
CA THR A 48 -5.12 7.88 0.17
C THR A 48 -6.30 8.83 -0.05
N TYR A 49 -7.50 8.46 0.39
CA TYR A 49 -8.66 9.35 0.31
C TYR A 49 -8.49 10.62 1.17
N GLN A 50 -7.89 10.49 2.35
CA GLN A 50 -7.68 11.60 3.28
C GLN A 50 -6.56 12.55 2.88
N ASN A 51 -5.59 12.11 2.07
CA ASN A 51 -4.45 12.91 1.66
C ASN A 51 -4.39 13.02 0.12
N ALA A 52 -4.78 14.17 -0.42
CA ALA A 52 -4.78 14.44 -1.86
C ALA A 52 -3.37 14.36 -2.52
N LYS A 53 -2.29 14.38 -1.73
CA LYS A 53 -0.91 14.19 -2.22
C LYS A 53 -0.44 12.75 -2.19
N ALA A 54 -1.21 11.84 -1.60
CA ALA A 54 -0.90 10.43 -1.56
C ALA A 54 -1.17 9.77 -2.92
N THR A 55 -0.42 8.70 -3.19
CA THR A 55 -0.68 7.78 -4.30
C THR A 55 -0.85 6.38 -3.73
N TYR A 56 -1.88 5.68 -4.19
CA TYR A 56 -2.05 4.26 -3.95
C TYR A 56 -1.55 3.49 -5.16
N ALA A 57 -0.75 2.45 -4.95
CA ALA A 57 -0.38 1.52 -6.01
C ALA A 57 -0.66 0.10 -5.55
N CYS A 58 -1.37 -0.69 -6.35
CA CYS A 58 -1.54 -2.12 -6.10
C CYS A 58 -1.04 -2.96 -7.26
N ILE A 59 -0.33 -4.04 -6.92
CA ILE A 59 0.11 -5.07 -7.84
C ILE A 59 -0.47 -6.39 -7.36
N ASN A 60 -1.33 -7.00 -8.16
CA ASN A 60 -1.97 -8.27 -7.83
C ASN A 60 -2.34 -9.02 -9.11
N LEU A 61 -2.43 -10.35 -9.07
CA LEU A 61 -2.75 -11.17 -10.25
C LEU A 61 -4.22 -11.09 -10.66
N LEU A 62 -5.14 -10.90 -9.71
CA LEU A 62 -6.59 -11.01 -9.92
C LEU A 62 -7.42 -9.93 -9.22
N GLU A 63 -6.81 -9.18 -8.29
CA GLU A 63 -7.52 -8.23 -7.42
C GLU A 63 -6.85 -6.84 -7.42
N ALA A 64 -6.28 -6.41 -8.56
CA ALA A 64 -5.69 -5.08 -8.68
C ALA A 64 -6.79 -4.04 -8.96
N TYR A 65 -7.47 -3.60 -7.91
CA TYR A 65 -8.49 -2.56 -8.01
C TYR A 65 -8.45 -1.56 -6.84
N CYS A 66 -9.14 -0.44 -7.05
CA CYS A 66 -9.35 0.61 -6.06
C CYS A 66 -10.79 1.16 -6.15
N PRO A 67 -11.32 1.76 -5.06
CA PRO A 67 -12.62 2.42 -5.08
C PRO A 67 -12.60 3.69 -5.93
N LYS A 68 -13.76 4.08 -6.47
CA LYS A 68 -13.92 5.19 -7.43
C LYS A 68 -13.37 6.51 -6.90
N GLU A 69 -13.51 6.72 -5.60
CA GLU A 69 -13.13 7.90 -4.85
C GLU A 69 -11.63 8.21 -4.92
N ILE A 70 -10.79 7.18 -5.07
CA ILE A 70 -9.32 7.33 -5.12
C ILE A 70 -8.72 7.01 -6.49
N GLN A 71 -9.53 6.72 -7.51
CA GLN A 71 -9.05 6.31 -8.84
C GLN A 71 -8.04 7.28 -9.45
N LYS A 72 -8.26 8.60 -9.29
CA LYS A 72 -7.32 9.63 -9.79
C LYS A 72 -5.95 9.62 -9.11
N HIS A 73 -5.88 9.01 -7.93
CA HIS A 73 -4.68 8.89 -7.10
C HIS A 73 -4.16 7.45 -7.05
N SER A 74 -4.61 6.59 -7.97
CA SER A 74 -4.35 5.15 -7.90
C SER A 74 -3.70 4.60 -9.17
N ILE A 75 -2.77 3.66 -8.97
CA ILE A 75 -2.13 2.87 -10.01
C ILE A 75 -2.46 1.39 -9.70
N CYS A 76 -3.28 0.77 -10.53
CA CYS A 76 -3.65 -0.64 -10.37
C CYS A 76 -2.98 -1.44 -11.50
N ILE A 77 -2.14 -2.42 -11.13
CA ILE A 77 -1.39 -3.24 -12.07
C ILE A 77 -1.79 -4.70 -11.87
N ASP A 78 -2.52 -5.24 -12.83
CA ASP A 78 -2.80 -6.68 -12.91
C ASP A 78 -1.57 -7.42 -13.43
N GLY A 79 -0.96 -8.26 -12.59
CA GLY A 79 0.21 -9.03 -12.98
C GLY A 79 0.93 -9.75 -11.86
N ASP A 80 1.85 -10.63 -12.26
CA ASP A 80 2.79 -11.27 -11.36
C ASP A 80 3.74 -10.24 -10.73
N ILE A 81 3.81 -10.23 -9.40
CA ILE A 81 4.59 -9.22 -8.65
C ILE A 81 6.07 -9.28 -9.03
N GLY A 82 6.64 -10.48 -9.18
CA GLY A 82 8.04 -10.65 -9.53
C GLY A 82 8.37 -10.07 -10.91
N ASN A 83 7.55 -10.39 -11.90
CA ASN A 83 7.70 -9.87 -13.26
C ASN A 83 7.56 -8.34 -13.31
N ILE A 84 6.57 -7.78 -12.63
CA ILE A 84 6.37 -6.32 -12.60
C ILE A 84 7.55 -5.64 -11.89
N LEU A 85 7.99 -6.13 -10.75
CA LEU A 85 9.15 -5.56 -10.04
C LEU A 85 10.44 -5.67 -10.87
N HIS A 86 10.65 -6.77 -11.60
CA HIS A 86 11.78 -6.92 -12.50
C HIS A 86 11.76 -5.89 -13.64
N GLN A 87 10.59 -5.59 -14.20
CA GLN A 87 10.44 -4.54 -15.22
C GLN A 87 10.68 -3.13 -14.64
N LEU A 88 10.25 -2.88 -13.40
CA LEU A 88 10.45 -1.60 -12.71
C LEU A 88 11.89 -1.38 -12.23
N LEU A 89 12.63 -2.47 -11.99
CA LEU A 89 14.01 -2.45 -11.51
C LEU A 89 14.94 -3.03 -12.58
N PRO A 90 15.19 -2.31 -13.70
CA PRO A 90 16.03 -2.82 -14.80
C PRO A 90 17.49 -3.12 -14.41
N TYR A 91 17.89 -2.86 -13.16
CA TYR A 91 19.23 -3.12 -12.62
C TYR A 91 19.22 -3.88 -11.29
N GLY A 92 18.20 -4.71 -11.03
CA GLY A 92 18.23 -5.64 -9.89
C GLY A 92 19.47 -6.55 -9.97
N LYS A 93 20.43 -6.33 -9.07
CA LYS A 93 21.56 -7.22 -8.82
C LYS A 93 21.09 -8.58 -8.33
#